data_AF-A0A239MTR2-F1
#
_entry.id   AF-A0A239MTR2-F1
#
_cell.length_a   1.000
_cell.length_b   1.000
_cell.length_c   1.000
_cell.angle_alpha   90.00
_cell.angle_beta   90.00
_cell.angle_gamma   90.00
#
_symmetry.space_group_name_H-M   'P 1'
#
loop_
_entity.id
_entity.type
_entity.pdbx_description
1 polymer ?
#
loop_
_entity_poly.entity_id
_entity_poly.type
_entity_poly.pdbx_seq_one_letter_code
_entity_poly.pdbx_strand_id
1 'polypeptide(L)'
;MSSIITFFVAPDAVVAAGVVSGGPGPEFQAAEYGNFAVWEAIEEWESILLDRDLAAVEGADAVSGDDSPLVLAIPPALTAALAGADDAVLGSAATRWVRQPPARWRRRPPRRPKAGSTAGSRRAAALPGTAGPR
;
A
#
# COMPACT_ATOMS: atom_id res chain seq x y z
N MET A 1 11.31 -8.46 -6.90
CA MET A 1 12.27 -8.07 -5.85
C MET A 1 11.48 -7.83 -4.58
N SER A 2 11.97 -8.33 -3.44
CA SER A 2 11.38 -8.06 -2.12
C SER A 2 12.29 -7.05 -1.43
N SER A 3 11.77 -5.88 -1.08
CA SER A 3 12.44 -4.93 -0.17
C SER A 3 12.06 -5.29 1.26
N ILE A 4 13.05 -5.31 2.14
CA ILE A 4 12.83 -5.33 3.59
C ILE A 4 12.73 -3.88 4.04
N ILE A 5 11.75 -3.58 4.89
CA ILE A 5 11.58 -2.27 5.51
C ILE A 5 11.95 -2.41 6.97
N THR A 6 12.87 -1.56 7.41
CA THR A 6 13.37 -1.57 8.79
C THR A 6 12.84 -0.33 9.51
N PHE A 7 12.06 -0.55 10.56
CA PHE A 7 11.67 0.50 11.50
C PHE A 7 12.69 0.55 12.62
N PHE A 8 13.10 1.75 13.01
CA PHE A 8 14.02 1.96 14.12
C PHE A 8 13.73 3.31 14.80
N VAL A 9 14.19 3.46 16.04
CA VAL A 9 14.04 4.70 16.80
C VAL A 9 15.38 5.42 16.86
N ALA A 10 15.43 6.65 16.35
CA ALA A 10 16.59 7.53 16.45
C ALA A 10 16.29 8.74 17.34
N PRO A 11 17.31 9.33 18.00
CA PRO A 11 17.12 10.53 18.82
C PRO A 11 16.73 11.77 18.01
N ASP A 12 17.22 11.87 16.76
CA ASP A 12 16.91 12.97 15.84
C ASP A 12 17.10 12.55 14.37
N ALA A 13 16.70 13.45 13.46
CA ALA A 13 16.78 13.23 12.02
C ALA A 13 18.22 13.16 11.49
N VAL A 14 19.20 13.78 12.15
CA VAL A 14 20.61 13.74 11.73
C VAL A 14 21.17 12.35 11.97
N VAL A 15 20.89 11.77 13.15
CA VAL A 15 21.26 10.39 13.47
C VAL A 15 20.53 9.41 12.55
N ALA A 16 19.24 9.63 12.28
CA ALA A 16 18.46 8.80 11.35
C ALA A 16 19.03 8.85 9.92
N ALA A 17 19.40 10.03 9.42
CA ALA A 17 20.01 10.15 8.09
C ALA A 17 21.37 9.44 8.00
N GLY A 18 22.10 9.37 9.12
CA GLY A 18 23.41 8.70 9.19
C GLY A 18 23.35 7.19 8.90
N VAL A 19 22.20 6.54 9.06
CA VAL A 19 22.07 5.08 8.85
C VAL A 19 21.88 4.69 7.37
N VAL A 20 21.67 5.65 6.46
CA VAL A 20 21.42 5.38 5.03
C VAL A 20 22.46 4.43 4.41
N SER A 21 23.74 4.62 4.71
CA SER A 21 24.79 3.82 4.05
C SER A 21 24.92 2.38 4.56
N GLY A 22 24.42 2.08 5.77
CA GLY A 22 24.68 0.80 6.44
C GLY A 22 23.47 0.12 7.09
N GLY A 23 22.31 0.79 7.11
CA GLY A 23 21.17 0.41 7.94
C GLY A 23 21.40 0.74 9.42
N PRO A 24 20.35 0.62 10.26
CA PRO A 24 20.48 0.79 11.70
C PRO A 24 21.38 -0.30 12.29
N GLY A 25 22.41 0.11 13.03
CA GLY A 25 23.30 -0.80 13.77
C GLY A 25 22.64 -1.43 15.01
N PRO A 26 23.35 -2.33 15.72
CA PRO A 26 22.84 -3.03 16.91
C PRO A 26 22.50 -2.11 18.09
N GLU A 27 22.96 -0.85 18.07
CA GLU A 27 22.63 0.19 19.04
C GLU A 27 21.19 0.70 18.91
N PHE A 28 20.53 0.46 17.78
CA PHE A 28 19.15 0.86 17.54
C PHE A 28 18.19 -0.28 17.87
N GLN A 29 17.06 0.04 18.50
CA GLN A 29 15.92 -0.86 18.55
C GLN A 29 15.28 -0.89 17.17
N ALA A 30 15.36 -2.04 16.47
CA ALA A 30 14.87 -2.18 15.11
C ALA A 30 13.91 -3.37 14.94
N ALA A 31 12.99 -3.24 13.99
CA ALA A 31 12.09 -4.30 13.56
C ALA A 31 12.02 -4.33 12.03
N GLU A 32 12.12 -5.53 11.45
CA GLU A 32 12.14 -5.75 10.00
C GLU A 32 10.84 -6.38 9.53
N TYR A 33 10.28 -5.83 8.45
CA TYR A 33 9.05 -6.33 7.83
C TYR A 33 9.21 -6.45 6.31
N GLY A 34 8.36 -7.29 5.71
CA GLY A 34 8.32 -7.51 4.27
C GLY A 34 7.79 -6.29 3.50
N ASN A 35 7.69 -6.42 2.18
CA ASN A 35 7.35 -5.31 1.29
C ASN A 35 5.92 -4.78 1.52
N PHE A 36 5.79 -3.53 1.95
CA PHE A 36 4.54 -2.77 1.98
C PHE A 36 4.77 -1.33 1.47
N ALA A 37 3.73 -0.65 1.00
CA ALA A 37 3.87 0.74 0.57
C ALA A 37 3.90 1.62 1.82
N VAL A 38 5.11 1.96 2.27
CA VAL A 38 5.32 2.61 3.58
C VAL A 38 4.73 4.01 3.66
N TRP A 39 4.80 4.81 2.59
CA TRP A 39 4.15 6.13 2.53
C TRP A 39 2.64 6.03 2.73
N GLU A 40 1.95 5.26 1.88
CA GLU A 40 0.50 5.07 1.97
C GLU A 40 0.11 4.48 3.35
N ALA A 41 0.91 3.56 3.88
CA ALA A 41 0.65 2.99 5.21
C ALA A 41 0.75 4.05 6.32
N ILE A 42 1.77 4.92 6.30
CA ILE A 42 1.93 5.99 7.30
C ILE A 42 0.74 6.97 7.23
N GLU A 43 0.35 7.39 6.03
CA GLU A 43 -0.80 8.29 5.81
C GLU A 43 -2.12 7.66 6.30
N GLU A 44 -2.36 6.38 5.99
CA GLU A 44 -3.56 5.66 6.41
C GLU A 44 -3.62 5.49 7.94
N TRP A 45 -2.49 5.17 8.58
CA TRP A 45 -2.42 5.05 10.04
C TRP A 45 -2.58 6.41 10.72
N GLU A 46 -2.02 7.48 10.16
CA GLU A 46 -2.23 8.85 10.65
C GLU A 46 -3.72 9.25 10.56
N SER A 47 -4.36 8.98 9.42
CA SER A 47 -5.79 9.24 9.21
C SER A 47 -6.64 8.49 10.25
N ILE A 48 -6.38 7.19 10.46
CA ILE A 48 -7.16 6.35 11.36
C ILE A 48 -6.97 6.73 12.83
N LEU A 49 -5.73 6.97 13.27
CA LEU A 49 -5.43 7.24 14.68
C LEU A 49 -5.76 8.67 15.09
N LEU A 50 -5.65 9.63 14.16
CA LEU A 50 -5.99 11.03 14.41
C LEU A 50 -7.42 11.39 14.02
N ASP A 51 -8.19 10.44 13.48
CA ASP A 51 -9.54 10.62 12.94
C ASP A 51 -9.61 11.80 11.95
N ARG A 52 -8.64 11.85 11.03
CA ARG A 52 -8.51 12.88 9.99
C ARG A 52 -8.82 12.29 8.62
N ASP A 53 -9.30 13.13 7.71
CA ASP A 53 -9.40 12.75 6.30
C ASP A 53 -8.00 12.47 5.73
N LEU A 54 -7.88 11.48 4.86
CA LEU A 54 -6.61 11.09 4.25
C LEU A 54 -5.97 12.22 3.44
N ALA A 55 -6.76 13.16 2.88
CA ALA A 55 -6.21 14.32 2.17
C ALA A 55 -5.65 15.41 3.10
N ALA A 56 -5.82 15.27 4.42
CA ALA A 56 -5.42 16.25 5.43
C ALA A 56 -4.33 15.74 6.38
N VAL A 57 -3.77 14.54 6.14
CA VAL A 57 -2.66 13.99 6.91
C VAL A 57 -1.32 14.53 6.41
N GLU A 58 -0.31 14.53 7.29
CA GLU A 58 1.03 15.03 6.96
C GLU A 58 1.81 14.02 6.11
N GLY A 59 1.74 12.73 6.47
CA GLY A 59 2.53 11.69 5.80
C GLY A 59 4.03 11.79 6.12
N ALA A 60 4.82 10.85 5.60
CA ALA A 60 6.24 10.74 5.97
C ALA A 60 7.15 11.70 5.19
N ASP A 61 8.11 12.31 5.89
CA ASP A 61 9.17 13.10 5.28
C ASP A 61 10.43 12.26 5.04
N ALA A 62 11.08 12.44 3.90
CA ALA A 62 12.42 11.89 3.67
C ALA A 62 13.46 12.69 4.46
N VAL A 63 14.19 12.01 5.35
CA VAL A 63 15.31 12.62 6.11
C VAL A 63 16.67 12.26 5.52
N SER A 64 16.72 11.22 4.70
CA SER A 64 17.79 11.02 3.73
C SER A 64 17.49 11.81 2.45
N GLY A 65 18.51 12.08 1.64
CA GLY A 65 18.28 12.54 0.27
C GLY A 65 17.47 11.52 -0.55
N ASP A 66 17.23 11.83 -1.84
CA ASP A 66 16.40 11.03 -2.75
C ASP A 66 17.02 9.68 -3.17
N ASP A 67 18.19 9.32 -2.62
CA ASP A 67 18.93 8.12 -2.97
C ASP A 67 18.43 6.90 -2.17
N SER A 68 18.55 5.72 -2.79
CA SER A 68 18.26 4.45 -2.14
C SER A 68 19.49 3.95 -1.36
N PRO A 69 19.35 3.52 -0.09
CA PRO A 69 18.10 3.32 0.65
C PRO A 69 17.56 4.60 1.30
N LEU A 70 16.23 4.73 1.29
CA LEU A 70 15.54 5.90 1.83
C LEU A 70 15.25 5.75 3.32
N VAL A 71 15.46 6.82 4.08
CA VAL A 71 15.04 6.94 5.48
C VAL A 71 13.90 7.95 5.59
N LEU A 72 12.80 7.49 6.19
CA LEU A 72 11.59 8.27 6.40
C LEU A 72 11.42 8.61 7.87
N ALA A 73 11.07 9.87 8.16
CA ALA A 73 10.58 10.27 9.47
C ALA A 73 9.06 10.09 9.54
N ILE A 74 8.61 9.46 10.61
CA ILE A 74 7.18 9.34 10.94
C ILE A 74 6.71 10.69 11.50
N PRO A 75 5.53 11.21 11.08
CA PRO A 75 4.96 12.44 11.62
C PRO A 75 4.98 12.49 13.15
N PRO A 76 5.36 13.63 13.76
CA PRO A 76 5.33 13.79 15.21
C PRO A 76 3.94 13.50 15.80
N ALA A 77 2.87 13.92 15.10
CA ALA A 77 1.49 13.69 15.54
C ALA A 77 1.14 12.19 15.57
N LEU A 78 1.52 11.43 14.53
CA LEU A 78 1.34 9.99 14.49
C LEU A 78 2.19 9.28 15.56
N THR A 79 3.44 9.71 15.75
CA THR A 79 4.32 9.17 16.79
C THR A 79 3.72 9.35 18.18
N ALA A 80 3.20 10.54 18.48
CA ALA A 80 2.53 10.82 19.75
C ALA A 80 1.26 9.98 19.95
N ALA A 81 0.45 9.81 18.89
CA ALA A 81 -0.74 8.98 18.94
C ALA A 81 -0.40 7.50 19.19
N LEU A 82 0.63 6.96 18.53
CA LEU A 82 1.10 5.59 18.74
C LEU A 82 1.65 5.39 20.16
N ALA A 83 2.42 6.35 20.69
CA ALA A 83 2.97 6.27 22.03
C ALA A 83 1.89 6.34 23.13
N GLY A 84 0.76 7.01 22.86
CA GLY A 84 -0.37 7.12 23.78
C GLY A 84 -1.44 6.02 23.62
N ALA A 85 -1.34 5.19 22.58
CA ALA A 85 -2.34 4.16 22.30
C ALA A 85 -2.10 2.90 23.15
N ASP A 86 -3.17 2.35 23.70
CA ASP A 86 -3.17 1.03 24.32
C ASP A 86 -3.45 -0.07 23.27
N ASP A 87 -3.37 -1.33 23.71
CA ASP A 87 -3.61 -2.50 22.86
C ASP A 87 -5.01 -2.50 22.22
N ALA A 88 -6.02 -1.94 22.90
CA ALA A 88 -7.38 -1.90 22.39
C ALA A 88 -7.52 -0.87 21.26
N VAL A 89 -6.90 0.30 21.41
CA VAL A 89 -6.83 1.33 20.38
C VAL A 89 -6.05 0.81 19.17
N LEU A 90 -4.87 0.23 19.38
CA LEU A 90 -4.05 -0.33 18.31
C LEU A 90 -4.77 -1.46 17.57
N GLY A 91 -5.44 -2.36 18.29
CA GLY A 91 -6.22 -3.45 17.70
C GLY A 91 -7.41 -2.95 16.86
N SER A 92 -8.10 -1.91 17.33
CA SER A 92 -9.19 -1.26 16.59
C SER A 92 -8.67 -0.57 15.33
N ALA A 93 -7.57 0.18 15.43
CA ALA A 93 -6.93 0.85 14.30
C ALA A 93 -6.46 -0.15 13.24
N ALA A 94 -5.77 -1.22 13.64
CA ALA A 94 -5.35 -2.30 12.75
C ALA A 94 -6.56 -2.96 12.05
N THR A 95 -7.66 -3.18 12.78
CA THR A 95 -8.89 -3.73 12.20
C THR A 95 -9.50 -2.80 11.15
N ARG A 96 -9.52 -1.48 11.42
CA ARG A 96 -9.98 -0.47 10.46
C ARG A 96 -9.10 -0.43 9.22
N TRP A 97 -7.78 -0.46 9.41
CA TRP A 97 -6.80 -0.45 8.34
C TRP A 97 -6.97 -1.64 7.40
N VAL A 98 -7.08 -2.86 7.93
CA VAL A 98 -7.30 -4.07 7.11
C VAL A 98 -8.64 -4.04 6.36
N ARG A 99 -9.69 -3.44 6.96
CA ARG A 99 -11.01 -3.30 6.33
C ARG A 99 -11.06 -2.24 5.23
N GLN A 100 -10.13 -1.30 5.23
CA GLN A 100 -9.96 -0.31 4.17
C GLN A 100 -8.76 -0.73 3.30
N PRO A 101 -8.94 -1.66 2.34
CA PRO A 101 -7.82 -2.02 1.48
C PRO A 101 -7.31 -0.76 0.78
N PRO A 102 -5.98 -0.57 0.72
CA PRO A 102 -5.42 0.64 0.13
C PRO A 102 -5.93 0.82 -1.29
N ALA A 103 -6.01 2.07 -1.78
CA ALA A 103 -6.57 2.36 -3.09
C ALA A 103 -5.96 1.50 -4.21
N ARG A 104 -4.64 1.20 -4.12
CA ARG A 104 -3.91 0.33 -5.06
C ARG A 104 -4.30 -1.16 -5.02
N TRP A 105 -4.92 -1.64 -3.94
CA TRP A 105 -5.40 -3.02 -3.75
C TRP A 105 -6.87 -3.20 -4.15
N ARG A 106 -7.59 -2.10 -4.44
CA ARG A 106 -8.92 -2.18 -5.04
C ARG A 106 -8.77 -2.79 -6.43
N ARG A 107 -9.22 -4.04 -6.58
CA ARG A 107 -9.19 -4.77 -7.87
C ARG A 107 -9.66 -3.83 -8.98
N ARG A 108 -8.82 -3.63 -10.02
CA ARG A 108 -9.30 -3.06 -11.28
C ARG A 108 -10.52 -3.89 -11.72
N PRO A 109 -11.68 -3.28 -12.00
CA PRO A 109 -12.76 -4.02 -12.62
C PRO A 109 -12.22 -4.66 -13.91
N PRO A 110 -12.59 -5.92 -14.23
CA PRO A 110 -12.15 -6.53 -15.48
C PRO A 110 -12.48 -5.57 -16.61
N ARG A 111 -11.50 -5.29 -17.47
CA ARG A 111 -11.73 -4.50 -18.69
C ARG A 111 -12.91 -5.14 -19.40
N ARG A 112 -14.06 -4.45 -19.43
CA ARG A 112 -15.14 -4.85 -20.33
C ARG A 112 -14.50 -4.93 -21.72
N PRO A 113 -14.58 -6.07 -22.42
CA PRO A 113 -14.14 -6.10 -23.80
C PRO A 113 -14.89 -4.98 -24.53
N LYS A 114 -14.16 -4.15 -25.28
CA LYS A 114 -14.78 -3.15 -26.15
C LYS A 114 -15.78 -3.89 -27.03
N ALA A 115 -17.06 -3.59 -26.88
CA ALA A 115 -18.08 -4.02 -27.82
C ALA A 115 -17.68 -3.42 -29.18
N GLY A 116 -17.19 -4.26 -30.09
CA GLY A 116 -16.75 -3.80 -31.41
C GLY A 116 -15.56 -4.52 -32.06
N SER A 117 -15.09 -5.67 -31.56
CA SER A 117 -14.16 -6.51 -32.35
C SER A 117 -14.91 -7.70 -32.96
N THR A 118 -15.77 -7.40 -33.93
CA THR A 118 -16.29 -8.39 -34.88
C THR A 118 -15.18 -8.68 -35.89
N ALA A 119 -14.45 -9.78 -35.71
CA ALA A 119 -13.52 -10.28 -36.71
C ALA A 119 -13.96 -11.67 -37.16
N GLY A 120 -14.22 -11.79 -38.46
CA GLY A 120 -14.03 -13.07 -39.16
C GLY A 120 -15.26 -13.90 -39.40
N SER A 121 -16.12 -13.41 -40.30
CA SER A 121 -17.04 -14.22 -41.10
C SER A 121 -16.34 -15.44 -41.72
N ARG A 122 -16.90 -16.64 -41.54
CA ARG A 122 -16.86 -17.69 -42.56
C ARG A 122 -18.29 -18.18 -42.78
N ARG A 123 -18.80 -17.86 -43.97
CA ARG A 123 -20.05 -18.36 -44.54
C ARG A 123 -19.75 -19.46 -45.54
N ALA A 124 -20.82 -20.17 -45.87
CA ALA A 124 -21.02 -21.23 -46.88
C ALA A 124 -20.69 -22.65 -46.40
N ALA A 125 -21.58 -23.65 -46.54
CA ALA A 125 -22.62 -23.80 -47.55
C ALA A 125 -23.94 -24.36 -46.97
N ALA A 126 -25.04 -23.95 -47.60
CA ALA A 126 -26.39 -24.48 -47.41
C ALA A 126 -26.67 -25.50 -48.55
N LEU A 127 -27.39 -26.60 -48.31
CA LEU A 127 -28.83 -26.85 -48.60
C LEU A 127 -28.96 -28.36 -48.96
N PRO A 128 -30.16 -28.94 -49.16
CA PRO A 128 -31.47 -28.72 -48.54
C PRO A 128 -32.10 -30.05 -48.04
N GLY A 129 -33.23 -29.95 -47.35
CA GLY A 129 -33.98 -31.10 -46.84
C GLY A 129 -34.91 -31.81 -47.82
N THR A 130 -35.38 -32.98 -47.38
CA THR A 130 -36.61 -33.68 -47.78
C THR A 130 -37.17 -34.32 -46.49
N ALA A 131 -38.28 -33.84 -45.93
CA ALA A 131 -39.65 -34.37 -46.11
C ALA A 131 -39.71 -35.91 -45.98
N GLY A 132 -40.48 -36.56 -45.09
CA GLY A 132 -41.70 -36.19 -44.38
C GLY A 132 -42.04 -37.20 -43.25
N PRO A 133 -43.30 -37.26 -42.76
CA PRO A 133 -43.62 -37.68 -41.40
C PRO A 133 -44.16 -39.11 -41.22
N ARG A 134 -44.10 -39.54 -39.95
CA ARG A 134 -44.64 -40.74 -39.27
C ARG A 134 -43.80 -42.00 -39.28
#